data_AF-A0A433EWV4-F1
#
_entry.id   AF-A0A433EWV4-F1
#
_cell.length_a   1.000
_cell.length_b   1.000
_cell.length_c   1.000
_cell.angle_alpha   90.00
_cell.angle_beta   90.00
_cell.angle_gamma   90.00
#
_symmetry.space_group_name_H-M   'P 1'
#
loop_
_entity.id
_entity.type
_entity.pdbx_description
1 polymer ?
#
loop_
_entity_poly.entity_id
_entity_poly.type
_entity_poly.pdbx_seq_one_letter_code
_entity_poly.pdbx_strand_id
1 'polypeptide(L)'
;MIHGQLYQSKDSAVTSVIANIENNTLIIRLLNGDKRVKDEQCVTTSRLEIDASDIAENGESAGVGRSESTEPLRFQQSEVNAKSKLGNLPREIILPNARLLVCTPSPLLNQWLDGGAGSRISQMETKKPWLIASVLLVPLLLYVIFVQGMPWAAVKFADQIPYSIKTVASQHTLSALDYSMLEPSTLPDWQREQLMMGFNAVVEQVSEPGTENDIRVHFRNSELIGPNAFALPDGTIVFTDDLVALVDGDQALLDAILLHEIGHVAQNHSMQMVAESLFATLAISYFFGDLSGAIEAFMGIGSSVVQNQYSQKHEWQADNFAISKLKLMHRDTADFADVMRKLSNETDQQGAENSWFQSHPSTKARIENAESAAYHD
;
A
#
# COMPACT_ATOMS: atom_id res chain seq x y z
N MET A 1 -35.72 -33.35 -15.28
CA MET A 1 -36.51 -32.24 -14.70
C MET A 1 -35.56 -31.25 -14.08
N ILE A 2 -35.74 -29.96 -14.37
CA ILE A 2 -34.90 -28.86 -13.90
C ILE A 2 -35.78 -27.98 -13.01
N HIS A 3 -35.39 -27.78 -11.75
CA HIS A 3 -36.13 -26.90 -10.84
C HIS A 3 -35.61 -25.47 -10.96
N GLY A 4 -36.51 -24.50 -10.91
CA GLY A 4 -36.14 -23.09 -10.97
C GLY A 4 -37.21 -22.14 -10.44
N GLN A 5 -36.89 -20.85 -10.50
CA GLN A 5 -37.75 -19.75 -10.13
C GLN A 5 -37.91 -18.80 -11.33
N LEU A 6 -39.14 -18.38 -11.58
CA LEU A 6 -39.47 -17.43 -12.64
C LEU A 6 -39.80 -16.08 -12.00
N TYR A 7 -39.05 -15.05 -12.38
CA TYR A 7 -39.23 -13.66 -11.96
C TYR A 7 -39.92 -12.86 -13.07
N GLN A 8 -40.95 -12.10 -12.69
CA GLN A 8 -41.72 -11.26 -13.62
C GLN A 8 -41.45 -9.77 -13.36
N SER A 9 -41.12 -9.02 -14.42
CA SER A 9 -40.74 -7.61 -14.37
C SER A 9 -41.83 -6.67 -13.83
N LYS A 10 -43.12 -6.99 -13.98
CA LYS A 10 -44.21 -6.06 -13.64
C LYS A 10 -44.62 -6.05 -12.17
N ASP A 11 -44.45 -7.16 -11.43
CA ASP A 11 -45.03 -7.31 -10.08
C ASP A 11 -44.05 -7.86 -9.02
N SER A 12 -42.76 -8.02 -9.34
CA SER A 12 -41.76 -8.67 -8.45
C SER A 12 -42.17 -10.05 -7.95
N ALA A 13 -43.10 -10.72 -8.65
CA ALA A 13 -43.61 -12.02 -8.28
C ALA A 13 -42.60 -13.11 -8.67
N VAL A 14 -42.27 -13.97 -7.71
CA VAL A 14 -41.44 -15.17 -7.91
C VAL A 14 -42.35 -16.38 -7.93
N THR A 15 -42.29 -17.17 -9.01
CA THR A 15 -43.06 -18.41 -9.13
C THR A 15 -42.12 -19.60 -9.25
N SER A 16 -42.37 -20.64 -8.45
CA SER A 16 -41.61 -21.90 -8.57
C SER A 16 -42.05 -22.66 -9.82
N VAL A 17 -41.07 -23.10 -10.61
CA VAL A 17 -41.31 -23.75 -11.89
C VAL A 17 -40.52 -25.04 -12.02
N ILE A 18 -41.06 -25.96 -12.81
CA ILE A 18 -40.33 -27.12 -13.32
C ILE A 18 -40.14 -26.92 -14.81
N ALA A 19 -38.89 -26.91 -15.24
CA ALA A 19 -38.52 -26.90 -16.65
C ALA A 19 -38.11 -28.30 -17.12
N ASN A 20 -38.48 -28.64 -18.36
CA ASN A 20 -37.98 -29.80 -19.07
C ASN A 20 -37.54 -29.38 -20.48
N ILE A 21 -36.62 -30.12 -21.08
CA ILE A 21 -36.22 -29.91 -22.47
C ILE A 21 -36.65 -31.12 -23.27
N GLU A 22 -37.53 -30.92 -24.24
CA GLU A 22 -38.08 -31.96 -25.11
C GLU A 22 -38.01 -31.45 -26.56
N ASN A 23 -37.52 -32.27 -27.50
CA ASN A 23 -37.40 -31.92 -28.92
C ASN A 23 -36.80 -30.52 -29.16
N ASN A 24 -35.68 -30.23 -28.49
CA ASN A 24 -34.97 -28.95 -28.55
C ASN A 24 -35.76 -27.72 -28.07
N THR A 25 -36.87 -27.93 -27.34
CA THR A 25 -37.73 -26.88 -26.82
C THR A 25 -37.68 -26.88 -25.29
N LEU A 26 -37.44 -25.73 -24.68
CA LEU A 26 -37.56 -25.54 -23.24
C LEU A 26 -39.03 -25.38 -22.87
N ILE A 27 -39.54 -26.34 -22.10
CA ILE A 27 -40.92 -26.40 -21.63
C ILE A 27 -40.95 -26.06 -20.13
N ILE A 28 -41.56 -24.94 -19.77
CA ILE A 28 -41.67 -24.47 -18.39
C ILE A 28 -43.10 -24.70 -17.91
N ARG A 29 -43.24 -25.44 -16.81
CA ARG A 29 -44.51 -25.68 -16.12
C ARG A 29 -44.51 -24.93 -14.79
N LEU A 30 -45.54 -24.11 -14.60
CA LEU A 30 -45.80 -23.45 -13.32
C LEU A 30 -46.31 -24.49 -12.31
N LEU A 31 -45.72 -24.54 -11.12
CA LEU A 31 -46.25 -25.34 -10.03
C LEU A 31 -47.41 -24.57 -9.39
N ASN A 32 -48.64 -24.93 -9.75
CA ASN A 32 -49.85 -24.23 -9.32
C ASN A 32 -50.04 -24.26 -7.79
N GLY A 33 -50.29 -23.09 -7.19
CA GLY A 33 -50.80 -22.94 -5.82
C GLY A 33 -50.06 -21.94 -4.93
N ASP A 34 -50.13 -20.66 -5.25
CA ASP A 34 -50.23 -19.57 -4.27
C ASP A 34 -49.24 -19.56 -3.08
N LYS A 35 -47.93 -19.56 -3.37
CA LYS A 35 -46.94 -19.02 -2.43
C LYS A 35 -46.17 -17.90 -3.12
N ARG A 36 -46.78 -16.71 -3.12
CA ARG A 36 -46.02 -15.46 -3.26
C ARG A 36 -45.07 -15.38 -2.06
N VAL A 37 -43.86 -15.91 -2.20
CA VAL A 37 -42.82 -15.65 -1.23
C VAL A 37 -42.35 -14.23 -1.53
N LYS A 38 -42.79 -13.26 -0.71
CA LYS A 38 -42.11 -11.97 -0.60
C LYS A 38 -40.75 -12.27 0.03
N ASP A 39 -39.76 -12.51 -0.81
CA ASP A 39 -38.38 -12.54 -0.33
C ASP A 39 -37.93 -11.08 -0.21
N GLU A 40 -38.08 -10.51 0.99
CA GLU A 40 -37.59 -9.16 1.32
C GLU A 40 -36.05 -9.09 1.41
N GLN A 41 -35.35 -10.17 1.02
CA GLN A 41 -33.90 -10.26 1.00
C GLN A 41 -33.39 -10.62 -0.40
N CYS A 42 -33.56 -9.72 -1.36
CA CYS A 42 -32.75 -9.76 -2.57
C CYS A 42 -32.28 -8.35 -2.93
N VAL A 43 -31.24 -7.90 -2.22
CA VAL A 43 -30.35 -6.85 -2.71
C VAL A 43 -29.56 -7.49 -3.85
N THR A 44 -30.07 -7.37 -5.07
CA THR A 44 -29.28 -7.69 -6.27
C THR A 44 -28.20 -6.62 -6.41
N THR A 45 -26.97 -6.96 -6.02
CA THR A 45 -25.75 -6.24 -6.40
C THR A 45 -25.44 -6.49 -7.88
N SER A 46 -26.31 -5.99 -8.74
CA SER A 46 -26.03 -5.83 -10.16
C SER A 46 -27.01 -4.81 -10.72
N ARG A 47 -26.60 -3.53 -10.71
CA ARG A 47 -27.22 -2.46 -11.50
C ARG A 47 -27.20 -2.90 -12.97
N LEU A 48 -28.34 -3.32 -13.48
CA LEU A 48 -28.63 -3.38 -14.90
C LEU A 48 -29.56 -2.20 -15.18
N GLU A 49 -28.96 -1.09 -15.62
CA GLU A 49 -29.67 -0.02 -16.32
C GLU A 49 -30.30 -0.64 -17.57
N ILE A 50 -31.62 -0.74 -17.57
CA ILE A 50 -32.39 -1.05 -18.78
C ILE A 50 -32.78 0.32 -19.35
N ASP A 51 -32.06 0.71 -20.40
CA ASP A 51 -32.35 1.85 -21.24
C ASP A 51 -33.72 1.66 -21.89
N ALA A 52 -34.67 2.51 -21.53
CA ALA A 52 -36.05 2.46 -22.00
C ALA A 52 -36.27 3.58 -23.00
N SER A 53 -35.77 3.40 -24.22
CA SER A 53 -36.16 4.20 -25.38
C SER A 53 -36.42 3.27 -26.55
N ASP A 54 -37.68 2.86 -26.71
CA ASP A 54 -38.43 2.98 -27.96
C ASP A 54 -39.71 2.14 -27.91
N ILE A 55 -40.74 2.71 -28.55
CA ILE A 55 -42.08 2.16 -28.82
C ILE A 55 -43.15 2.64 -27.82
N ALA A 56 -43.50 3.92 -27.96
CA ALA A 56 -44.89 4.35 -27.89
C ALA A 56 -45.53 4.11 -29.27
N GLU A 57 -46.67 3.41 -29.32
CA GLU A 57 -47.89 3.93 -29.99
C GLU A 57 -49.08 2.96 -29.86
N ASN A 58 -50.24 3.58 -29.70
CA ASN A 58 -51.60 3.08 -29.85
C ASN A 58 -52.22 2.28 -28.70
N GLY A 59 -53.13 2.98 -28.03
CA GLY A 59 -53.96 2.46 -26.96
C GLY A 59 -55.09 1.57 -27.44
N GLU A 60 -55.53 0.71 -26.53
CA GLU A 60 -56.93 0.33 -26.36
C GLU A 60 -57.07 -0.23 -24.94
N SER A 61 -58.00 0.34 -24.18
CA SER A 61 -58.47 -0.23 -22.93
C SER A 61 -59.28 -1.49 -23.26
N ALA A 62 -58.73 -2.67 -22.98
CA ALA A 62 -59.47 -3.92 -23.08
C ALA A 62 -59.25 -4.78 -21.83
N GLY A 63 -60.31 -4.85 -21.02
CA GLY A 63 -60.78 -6.07 -20.36
C GLY A 63 -59.85 -6.78 -19.38
N VAL A 64 -60.21 -6.74 -18.09
CA VAL A 64 -59.81 -7.73 -17.08
C VAL A 64 -60.21 -9.13 -17.56
N GLY A 65 -59.26 -9.83 -18.18
CA GLY A 65 -59.38 -11.21 -18.63
C GLY A 65 -58.57 -12.13 -17.74
N ARG A 66 -59.23 -12.71 -16.73
CA ARG A 66 -58.76 -13.86 -15.96
C ARG A 66 -58.66 -15.08 -16.90
N SER A 67 -57.46 -15.39 -17.37
CA SER A 67 -57.12 -16.71 -17.92
C SER A 67 -55.59 -16.84 -17.97
N GLU A 68 -54.97 -17.17 -16.83
CA GLU A 68 -53.62 -17.74 -16.89
C GLU A 68 -53.77 -19.14 -17.47
N SER A 69 -53.46 -19.28 -18.76
CA SER A 69 -53.44 -20.55 -19.43
C SER A 69 -52.56 -21.53 -18.65
N THR A 70 -53.12 -22.68 -18.27
CA THR A 70 -52.39 -23.84 -17.73
C THR A 70 -51.51 -24.52 -18.77
N GLU A 71 -51.45 -23.96 -19.99
CA GLU A 71 -50.54 -24.31 -21.05
C GLU A 71 -49.08 -24.05 -20.62
N PRO A 72 -48.17 -25.01 -20.81
CA PRO A 72 -46.76 -24.81 -20.51
C PRO A 72 -46.15 -23.76 -21.44
N LEU A 73 -45.31 -22.89 -20.89
CA LEU A 73 -44.53 -21.94 -21.71
C LEU A 73 -43.46 -22.72 -22.49
N ARG A 74 -43.32 -22.42 -23.79
CA ARG A 74 -42.40 -23.10 -24.70
C ARG A 74 -41.48 -22.09 -25.36
N PHE A 75 -40.17 -22.33 -25.29
CA PHE A 75 -39.16 -21.46 -25.89
C PHE A 75 -38.13 -22.27 -26.67
N GLN A 76 -37.74 -21.77 -27.84
CA GLN A 76 -36.59 -22.31 -28.57
C GLN A 76 -35.29 -21.74 -28.04
N GLN A 77 -34.17 -22.44 -28.28
CA GLN A 77 -32.86 -22.00 -27.83
C GLN A 77 -32.48 -20.61 -28.38
N SER A 78 -32.86 -20.31 -29.62
CA SER A 78 -32.60 -19.01 -30.27
C SER A 78 -33.39 -17.85 -29.67
N GLU A 79 -34.44 -18.14 -28.89
CA GLU A 79 -35.34 -17.14 -28.30
C GLU A 79 -34.93 -16.77 -26.88
N VAL A 80 -34.01 -17.52 -26.27
CA VAL A 80 -33.56 -17.30 -24.90
C VAL A 80 -32.13 -16.77 -24.87
N ASN A 81 -31.86 -15.85 -23.96
CA ASN A 81 -30.52 -15.33 -23.74
C ASN A 81 -30.03 -15.77 -22.36
N ALA A 82 -29.04 -16.65 -22.31
CA ALA A 82 -28.48 -17.16 -21.06
C ALA A 82 -27.10 -16.54 -20.81
N LYS A 83 -26.84 -16.17 -19.56
CA LYS A 83 -25.48 -15.78 -19.15
C LYS A 83 -24.56 -17.01 -19.20
N SER A 84 -23.27 -16.74 -19.44
CA SER A 84 -22.22 -17.76 -19.42
C SER A 84 -22.18 -18.49 -18.07
N LYS A 85 -21.92 -19.80 -18.10
CA LYS A 85 -21.80 -20.63 -16.90
C LYS A 85 -20.64 -20.17 -16.02
N LEU A 86 -20.90 -19.97 -14.73
CA LEU A 86 -19.91 -19.70 -13.69
C LEU A 86 -20.01 -20.78 -12.60
N GLY A 87 -18.99 -21.64 -12.48
CA GLY A 87 -18.97 -22.74 -11.51
C GLY A 87 -20.23 -23.62 -11.46
N ASN A 88 -20.77 -23.79 -10.25
CA ASN A 88 -22.03 -24.52 -9.96
C ASN A 88 -23.15 -23.58 -9.50
N LEU A 89 -23.09 -22.31 -9.90
CA LEU A 89 -24.14 -21.34 -9.59
C LEU A 89 -25.40 -21.61 -10.41
N PRO A 90 -26.59 -21.24 -9.91
CA PRO A 90 -27.83 -21.28 -10.68
C PRO A 90 -27.68 -20.56 -12.03
N ARG A 91 -28.31 -21.11 -13.08
CA ARG A 91 -28.30 -20.51 -14.42
C ARG A 91 -29.37 -19.44 -14.52
N GLU A 92 -28.96 -18.24 -14.89
CA GLU A 92 -29.85 -17.13 -15.25
C GLU A 92 -30.14 -17.15 -16.76
N ILE A 93 -31.42 -17.24 -17.10
CA ILE A 93 -31.92 -17.28 -18.48
C ILE A 93 -32.97 -16.18 -18.65
N ILE A 94 -32.70 -15.24 -19.54
CA ILE A 94 -33.63 -14.17 -19.91
C ILE A 94 -34.54 -14.71 -21.02
N LEU A 95 -35.84 -14.69 -20.76
CA LEU A 95 -36.89 -15.13 -21.69
C LEU A 95 -37.44 -13.94 -22.51
N PRO A 96 -38.04 -14.20 -23.68
CA PRO A 96 -38.85 -13.20 -24.39
C PRO A 96 -39.90 -12.61 -23.44
N ASN A 97 -40.02 -11.27 -23.40
CA ASN A 97 -40.85 -10.48 -22.46
C ASN A 97 -40.19 -10.10 -21.10
N ALA A 98 -38.86 -10.04 -21.04
CA ALA A 98 -38.11 -9.56 -19.86
C ALA A 98 -38.40 -10.35 -18.56
N ARG A 99 -38.71 -11.64 -18.69
CA ARG A 99 -38.82 -12.56 -17.56
C ARG A 99 -37.47 -13.23 -17.32
N LEU A 100 -37.08 -13.37 -16.05
CA LEU A 100 -35.84 -14.04 -15.66
C LEU A 100 -36.17 -15.41 -15.09
N LEU A 101 -35.61 -16.46 -15.69
CA LEU A 101 -35.67 -17.82 -15.18
C LEU A 101 -34.32 -18.16 -14.52
N VAL A 102 -34.36 -18.47 -13.22
CA VAL A 102 -33.20 -18.93 -12.46
C VAL A 102 -33.35 -20.43 -12.21
N CYS A 103 -32.51 -21.24 -12.86
CA CYS A 103 -32.57 -22.70 -12.76
C CYS A 103 -31.42 -23.27 -11.94
N THR A 104 -31.71 -24.33 -11.19
CA THR A 104 -30.67 -25.16 -10.57
C THR A 104 -29.72 -25.73 -11.64
N PRO A 105 -28.43 -25.87 -11.33
CA PRO A 105 -27.46 -26.41 -12.28
C PRO A 105 -27.86 -27.80 -12.77
N SER A 106 -28.00 -27.98 -14.08
CA SER A 106 -28.33 -29.26 -14.69
C SER A 106 -27.43 -29.53 -15.90
N PRO A 107 -26.81 -30.71 -16.03
CA PRO A 107 -26.03 -31.09 -17.20
C PRO A 107 -26.82 -30.96 -18.51
N LEU A 108 -28.10 -31.35 -18.47
CA LEU A 108 -29.01 -31.32 -19.61
C LEU A 108 -29.35 -29.88 -20.04
N LEU A 109 -29.48 -28.96 -19.09
CA LEU A 109 -29.67 -27.53 -19.36
C LEU A 109 -28.41 -26.90 -19.98
N ASN A 110 -27.24 -27.23 -19.44
CA ASN A 110 -25.96 -26.70 -19.95
C ASN A 110 -25.65 -27.21 -21.36
N GLN A 111 -26.01 -28.46 -21.65
CA GLN A 111 -25.87 -29.03 -22.98
C GLN A 111 -26.78 -28.36 -24.00
N TRP A 112 -28.03 -28.07 -23.61
CA TRP A 112 -28.99 -27.40 -24.47
C TRP A 112 -28.67 -25.91 -24.71
N LEU A 113 -28.13 -25.20 -23.72
CA LEU A 113 -27.78 -23.77 -23.86
C LEU A 113 -26.50 -23.55 -24.65
N ASP A 114 -25.40 -24.19 -24.23
CA ASP A 114 -24.04 -23.83 -24.69
C ASP A 114 -23.28 -25.05 -25.23
N GLY A 115 -23.98 -26.14 -25.59
CA GLY A 115 -23.35 -27.40 -26.04
C GLY A 115 -22.56 -28.12 -24.94
N GLY A 116 -22.68 -27.70 -23.68
CA GLY A 116 -21.96 -28.26 -22.52
C GLY A 116 -20.54 -27.72 -22.35
N ALA A 117 -19.99 -27.07 -23.38
CA ALA A 117 -18.74 -26.35 -23.30
C ALA A 117 -19.02 -24.95 -22.73
N GLY A 118 -18.92 -24.80 -21.40
CA GLY A 118 -18.84 -23.47 -20.80
C GLY A 118 -17.68 -22.66 -21.42
N SER A 119 -17.63 -21.36 -21.14
CA SER A 119 -16.54 -20.48 -21.60
C SER A 119 -15.16 -21.07 -21.27
N ARG A 120 -14.11 -20.69 -22.01
CA ARG A 120 -12.72 -21.13 -21.73
C ARG A 120 -12.34 -20.93 -20.25
N ILE A 121 -12.87 -19.88 -19.62
CA ILE A 121 -12.69 -19.54 -18.21
C ILE A 121 -13.37 -20.59 -17.31
N SER A 122 -14.61 -21.00 -17.60
CA SER A 122 -15.31 -22.06 -16.85
C SER A 122 -14.60 -23.43 -16.93
N GLN A 123 -13.95 -23.72 -18.05
CA GLN A 123 -13.13 -24.94 -18.21
C GLN A 123 -11.81 -24.88 -17.42
N MET A 124 -11.30 -23.68 -17.13
CA MET A 124 -10.13 -23.47 -16.27
C MET A 124 -10.52 -23.54 -14.79
N GLU A 125 -11.66 -22.97 -14.40
CA GLU A 125 -12.20 -23.03 -13.02
C GLU A 125 -12.51 -24.45 -12.54
N THR A 126 -12.91 -25.34 -13.44
CA THR A 126 -13.24 -26.74 -13.10
C THR A 126 -12.01 -27.61 -12.86
N LYS A 127 -10.80 -27.15 -13.23
CA LYS A 127 -9.55 -27.89 -13.03
C LYS A 127 -8.88 -27.44 -11.73
N LYS A 128 -8.96 -28.29 -10.70
CA LYS A 128 -8.28 -28.16 -9.40
C LYS A 128 -6.85 -27.60 -9.44
N PRO A 129 -5.94 -27.97 -10.38
CA PRO A 129 -4.58 -27.41 -10.39
C PRO A 129 -4.52 -25.90 -10.69
N TRP A 130 -5.45 -25.34 -11.47
CA TRP A 130 -5.45 -23.90 -11.78
C TRP A 130 -5.95 -23.06 -10.60
N LEU A 131 -6.89 -23.59 -9.81
CA LEU A 131 -7.35 -22.95 -8.59
C LEU A 131 -6.25 -22.95 -7.51
N ILE A 132 -5.52 -24.06 -7.36
CA ILE A 132 -4.36 -24.12 -6.45
C ILE A 132 -3.25 -23.19 -6.95
N ALA A 133 -2.99 -23.18 -8.26
CA ALA A 133 -2.01 -22.29 -8.86
C ALA A 133 -2.38 -20.81 -8.65
N SER A 134 -3.64 -20.41 -8.79
CA SER A 134 -4.05 -19.03 -8.55
C SER A 134 -3.95 -18.63 -7.07
N VAL A 135 -4.32 -19.54 -6.15
CA VAL A 135 -4.18 -19.32 -4.70
C VAL A 135 -2.73 -19.13 -4.27
N LEU A 136 -1.76 -19.75 -4.95
CA LEU A 136 -0.34 -19.56 -4.66
C LEU A 136 0.28 -18.40 -5.44
N LEU A 137 -0.13 -18.21 -6.69
CA LEU A 137 0.46 -17.23 -7.60
C LEU A 137 0.04 -15.80 -7.24
N VAL A 138 -1.19 -15.59 -6.78
CA VAL A 138 -1.65 -14.23 -6.40
C VAL A 138 -0.85 -13.71 -5.20
N PRO A 139 -0.73 -14.42 -4.06
CA PRO A 139 0.12 -13.97 -2.95
C PRO A 139 1.59 -13.82 -3.34
N LEU A 140 2.12 -14.72 -4.17
CA LEU A 140 3.49 -14.61 -4.66
C LEU A 140 3.69 -13.34 -5.50
N LEU A 141 2.76 -13.02 -6.39
CA LEU A 141 2.82 -11.84 -7.23
C LEU A 141 2.66 -10.56 -6.41
N LEU A 142 1.76 -10.57 -5.42
CA LEU A 142 1.65 -9.47 -4.45
C LEU A 142 2.97 -9.31 -3.69
N TYR A 143 3.57 -10.39 -3.19
CA TYR A 143 4.87 -10.34 -2.53
C TYR A 143 5.94 -9.74 -3.44
N VAL A 144 6.04 -10.18 -4.69
CA VAL A 144 7.03 -9.62 -5.63
C VAL A 144 6.78 -8.13 -5.89
N ILE A 145 5.53 -7.71 -6.12
CA ILE A 145 5.20 -6.30 -6.36
C ILE A 145 5.49 -5.45 -5.12
N PHE A 146 4.99 -5.86 -3.95
CA PHE A 146 5.03 -5.06 -2.73
C PHE A 146 6.37 -5.10 -2.03
N VAL A 147 7.02 -6.25 -1.99
CA VAL A 147 8.27 -6.44 -1.23
C VAL A 147 9.50 -6.19 -2.09
N GLN A 148 9.41 -6.38 -3.41
CA GLN A 148 10.58 -6.16 -4.29
C GLN A 148 10.38 -5.02 -5.30
N GLY A 149 9.23 -4.97 -5.98
CA GLY A 149 8.96 -3.98 -7.01
C GLY A 149 8.87 -2.57 -6.46
N MET A 150 8.15 -2.40 -5.34
CA MET A 150 7.93 -1.09 -4.73
C MET A 150 9.21 -0.46 -4.15
N PRO A 151 10.03 -1.16 -3.32
CA PRO A 151 11.29 -0.57 -2.84
C PRO A 151 12.24 -0.22 -3.99
N TRP A 152 12.31 -1.07 -5.03
CA TRP A 152 13.11 -0.77 -6.22
C TRP A 152 12.63 0.49 -6.93
N ALA A 153 11.31 0.67 -7.08
CA ALA A 153 10.73 1.85 -7.68
C ALA A 153 10.95 3.11 -6.82
N ALA A 154 10.86 2.99 -5.49
CA ALA A 154 11.10 4.08 -4.55
C ALA A 154 12.53 4.62 -4.63
N VAL A 155 13.54 3.74 -4.67
CA VAL A 155 14.95 4.12 -4.88
C VAL A 155 15.11 4.91 -6.18
N LYS A 156 14.56 4.38 -7.28
CA LYS A 156 14.67 5.05 -8.59
C LYS A 156 13.93 6.38 -8.64
N PHE A 157 12.80 6.49 -7.95
CA PHE A 157 12.06 7.73 -7.86
C PHE A 157 12.82 8.77 -7.05
N ALA A 158 13.35 8.40 -5.88
CA ALA A 158 14.08 9.30 -4.98
C ALA A 158 15.26 9.99 -5.66
N ASP A 159 16.01 9.25 -6.49
CA ASP A 159 17.15 9.80 -7.26
C ASP A 159 16.75 10.82 -8.34
N GLN A 160 15.48 10.81 -8.76
CA GLN A 160 14.95 11.70 -9.80
C GLN A 160 14.27 12.95 -9.22
N ILE A 161 14.13 13.06 -7.90
CA ILE A 161 13.46 14.18 -7.26
C ILE A 161 14.34 15.44 -7.38
N PRO A 162 13.85 16.50 -8.04
CA PRO A 162 14.59 17.76 -8.16
C PRO A 162 14.91 18.35 -6.79
N TYR A 163 16.08 19.00 -6.67
CA TYR A 163 16.53 19.63 -5.43
C TYR A 163 15.50 20.63 -4.86
N SER A 164 14.81 21.39 -5.72
CA SER A 164 13.76 22.32 -5.30
C SER A 164 12.64 21.67 -4.48
N ILE A 165 12.27 20.43 -4.80
CA ILE A 165 11.26 19.68 -4.04
C ILE A 165 11.82 19.24 -2.69
N LYS A 166 13.08 18.79 -2.66
CA LYS A 166 13.77 18.41 -1.41
C LYS A 166 13.86 19.60 -0.46
N THR A 167 14.20 20.79 -0.96
CA THR A 167 14.27 22.01 -0.14
C THR A 167 12.92 22.39 0.45
N VAL A 168 11.85 22.39 -0.35
CA VAL A 168 10.51 22.73 0.15
C VAL A 168 10.05 21.71 1.19
N ALA A 169 10.25 20.42 0.95
CA ALA A 169 9.92 19.37 1.91
C ALA A 169 10.70 19.52 3.22
N SER A 170 12.00 19.83 3.14
CA SER A 170 12.88 20.03 4.29
C SER A 170 12.49 21.26 5.10
N GLN A 171 12.21 22.39 4.45
CA GLN A 171 11.76 23.62 5.12
C GLN A 171 10.46 23.42 5.88
N HIS A 172 9.46 22.77 5.27
CA HIS A 172 8.21 22.46 5.94
C HIS A 172 8.41 21.49 7.11
N THR A 173 9.25 20.47 6.94
CA THR A 173 9.56 19.50 7.99
C THR A 173 10.21 20.19 9.18
N LEU A 174 11.28 20.96 8.94
CA LEU A 174 11.97 21.70 10.00
C LEU A 174 11.05 22.68 10.70
N SER A 175 10.21 23.41 9.96
CA SER A 175 9.26 24.36 10.55
C SER A 175 8.21 23.67 11.42
N ALA A 176 7.73 22.49 11.01
CA ALA A 176 6.81 21.69 11.81
C ALA A 176 7.47 21.19 13.09
N LEU A 177 8.74 20.78 13.01
CA LEU A 177 9.52 20.34 14.18
C LEU A 177 9.83 21.51 15.12
N ASP A 178 10.26 22.67 14.62
CA ASP A 178 10.47 23.90 15.40
C ASP A 178 9.18 24.38 16.10
N TYR A 179 7.99 24.05 15.56
CA TYR A 179 6.72 24.38 16.21
C TYR A 179 6.30 23.37 17.30
N SER A 180 6.73 22.12 17.20
CA SER A 180 6.17 21.02 17.99
C SER A 180 7.14 20.33 18.94
N MET A 181 8.44 20.26 18.60
CA MET A 181 9.43 19.42 19.29
C MET A 181 10.81 20.07 19.45
N LEU A 182 11.19 21.06 18.64
CA LEU A 182 12.51 21.67 18.68
C LEU A 182 12.46 23.10 19.22
N GLU A 183 13.49 23.44 19.98
CA GLU A 183 13.74 24.76 20.52
C GLU A 183 15.13 25.26 20.10
N PRO A 184 15.39 26.58 20.17
CA PRO A 184 16.74 27.11 19.98
C PRO A 184 17.75 26.43 20.91
N SER A 185 18.94 26.13 20.39
CA SER A 185 20.01 25.50 21.18
C SER A 185 20.42 26.37 22.37
N THR A 186 20.62 25.71 23.50
CA THR A 186 21.10 26.22 24.79
C THR A 186 22.62 26.09 24.95
N LEU A 187 23.31 25.42 24.01
CA LEU A 187 24.77 25.31 24.02
C LEU A 187 25.44 26.69 24.01
N PRO A 188 26.52 26.89 24.79
CA PRO A 188 27.30 28.12 24.74
C PRO A 188 27.82 28.46 23.33
N ASP A 189 27.85 29.75 22.98
CA ASP A 189 28.31 30.21 21.65
C ASP A 189 29.68 29.67 21.28
N TRP A 190 30.64 29.73 22.22
CA TRP A 190 32.00 29.24 22.00
C TRP A 190 32.05 27.74 21.67
N GLN A 191 31.17 26.95 22.27
CA GLN A 191 31.11 25.51 22.05
C GLN A 191 30.50 25.22 20.68
N ARG A 192 29.42 25.93 20.31
CA ARG A 192 28.83 25.82 18.96
C ARG A 192 29.82 26.23 17.87
N GLU A 193 30.55 27.31 18.07
CA GLU A 193 31.58 27.77 17.14
C GLU A 193 32.69 26.73 16.98
N GLN A 194 33.16 26.14 18.09
CA GLN A 194 34.16 25.07 18.07
C GLN A 194 33.66 23.84 17.29
N LEU A 195 32.45 23.37 17.59
CA LEU A 195 31.86 22.21 16.92
C LEU A 195 31.64 22.46 15.43
N MET A 196 31.14 23.66 15.07
CA MET A 196 30.95 24.05 13.67
C MET A 196 32.27 24.12 12.90
N MET A 197 33.37 24.54 13.51
CA MET A 197 34.68 24.50 12.86
C MET A 197 35.09 23.06 12.50
N GLY A 198 34.88 22.11 13.40
CA GLY A 198 35.14 20.69 13.14
C GLY A 198 34.23 20.13 12.04
N PHE A 199 32.92 20.39 12.13
CA PHE A 199 31.94 19.95 11.14
C PHE A 199 32.21 20.52 9.75
N ASN A 200 32.55 21.80 9.64
CA ASN A 200 32.89 22.41 8.35
C ASN A 200 34.12 21.74 7.71
N ALA A 201 35.13 21.38 8.52
CA ALA A 201 36.31 20.67 8.01
C ALA A 201 35.96 19.26 7.50
N VAL A 202 35.01 18.57 8.14
CA VAL A 202 34.51 17.27 7.66
C VAL A 202 33.71 17.45 6.37
N VAL A 203 32.77 18.39 6.34
CA VAL A 203 31.93 18.66 5.17
C VAL A 203 32.78 19.04 3.97
N GLU A 204 33.81 19.86 4.13
CA GLU A 204 34.73 20.25 3.04
C GLU A 204 35.48 19.05 2.45
N GLN A 205 35.86 18.07 3.27
CA GLN A 205 36.56 16.85 2.81
C GLN A 205 35.63 15.84 2.14
N VAL A 206 34.35 15.82 2.49
CA VAL A 206 33.38 14.83 2.01
C VAL A 206 32.58 15.34 0.80
N SER A 207 32.40 16.66 0.68
CA SER A 207 31.67 17.28 -0.44
C SER A 207 32.44 17.12 -1.75
N GLU A 208 31.83 16.45 -2.74
CA GLU A 208 32.41 16.32 -4.06
C GLU A 208 32.10 17.56 -4.92
N PRO A 209 33.05 18.04 -5.74
CA PRO A 209 32.79 19.14 -6.66
C PRO A 209 31.66 18.78 -7.65
N GLY A 210 30.52 19.46 -7.56
CA GLY A 210 29.38 19.27 -8.46
C GLY A 210 28.23 18.43 -7.91
N THR A 211 28.28 17.97 -6.65
CA THR A 211 27.11 17.39 -5.96
C THR A 211 26.29 18.50 -5.28
N GLU A 212 25.00 18.59 -5.61
CA GLU A 212 24.02 19.58 -5.09
C GLU A 212 23.62 19.35 -3.62
N ASN A 213 24.53 18.87 -2.76
CA ASN A 213 24.22 18.63 -1.35
C ASN A 213 24.91 19.71 -0.51
N ASP A 214 24.25 20.85 -0.34
CA ASP A 214 24.66 21.90 0.61
C ASP A 214 24.42 21.39 2.04
N ILE A 215 25.42 20.73 2.63
CA ILE A 215 25.31 20.21 3.99
C ILE A 215 25.33 21.37 4.98
N ARG A 216 24.26 21.51 5.77
CA ARG A 216 24.12 22.57 6.77
C ARG A 216 23.80 21.97 8.12
N VAL A 217 24.61 22.27 9.13
CA VAL A 217 24.41 21.74 10.47
C VAL A 217 23.71 22.77 11.37
N HIS A 218 22.73 22.32 12.15
CA HIS A 218 22.05 23.11 13.16
C HIS A 218 22.03 22.41 14.50
N PHE A 219 22.26 23.16 15.57
CA PHE A 219 22.02 22.70 16.93
C PHE A 219 20.61 23.10 17.38
N ARG A 220 19.92 22.22 18.09
CA ARG A 220 18.59 22.43 18.64
C ARG A 220 18.48 21.81 20.03
N ASN A 221 17.72 22.44 20.91
CA ASN A 221 17.28 21.80 22.15
C ASN A 221 15.97 21.05 21.91
N SER A 222 15.71 19.98 22.65
CA SER A 222 14.42 19.28 22.61
C SER A 222 14.17 18.48 23.87
N GLU A 223 13.18 18.87 24.67
CA GLU A 223 12.75 18.10 25.84
C GLU A 223 12.05 16.78 25.47
N LEU A 224 11.59 16.65 24.22
CA LEU A 224 10.82 15.49 23.75
C LEU A 224 11.69 14.44 23.07
N ILE A 225 12.70 14.86 22.29
CA ILE A 225 13.49 13.97 21.44
C ILE A 225 14.70 13.38 22.19
N GLY A 226 15.29 14.09 23.16
CA GLY A 226 16.50 13.61 23.84
C GLY A 226 17.74 13.56 22.93
N PRO A 227 18.74 12.70 23.24
CA PRO A 227 19.97 12.56 22.46
C PRO A 227 19.68 12.01 21.05
N ASN A 228 19.75 12.87 20.04
CA ASN A 228 19.44 12.55 18.66
C ASN A 228 20.14 13.48 17.66
N ALA A 229 20.23 13.04 16.42
CA ALA A 229 20.55 13.83 15.25
C ALA A 229 19.74 13.28 14.06
N PHE A 230 19.51 14.09 13.05
CA PHE A 230 18.80 13.63 11.85
C PHE A 230 19.06 14.53 10.66
N ALA A 231 19.08 13.92 9.49
CA ALA A 231 19.21 14.59 8.20
C ALA A 231 17.86 14.80 7.52
N LEU A 232 17.69 15.99 6.95
CA LEU A 232 16.60 16.34 6.05
C LEU A 232 17.01 16.16 4.58
N PRO A 233 16.05 15.96 3.66
CA PRO A 233 16.31 15.71 2.25
C PRO A 233 17.22 16.72 1.54
N ASP A 234 17.26 17.97 1.99
CA ASP A 234 18.05 19.04 1.36
C ASP A 234 19.48 19.20 1.89
N GLY A 235 19.93 18.30 2.77
CA GLY A 235 21.27 18.36 3.37
C GLY A 235 21.32 19.09 4.72
N THR A 236 20.19 19.58 5.22
CA THR A 236 20.12 20.11 6.58
C THR A 236 20.20 18.98 7.61
N ILE A 237 21.20 19.03 8.49
CA ILE A 237 21.41 18.05 9.57
C ILE A 237 21.22 18.76 10.91
N VAL A 238 20.38 18.18 11.77
CA VAL A 238 20.11 18.72 13.11
C VAL A 238 20.79 17.83 14.15
N PHE A 239 21.48 18.44 15.11
CA PHE A 239 22.00 17.79 16.31
C PHE A 239 21.26 18.33 17.54
N THR A 240 20.84 17.43 18.44
CA THR A 240 20.28 17.87 19.71
C THR A 240 21.38 18.22 20.72
N ASP A 241 21.10 19.19 21.58
CA ASP A 241 22.02 19.57 22.67
C ASP A 241 22.31 18.37 23.59
N ASP A 242 21.31 17.53 23.85
CA ASP A 242 21.44 16.30 24.64
C ASP A 242 22.39 15.28 23.99
N LEU A 243 22.44 15.21 22.66
CA LEU A 243 23.42 14.36 21.96
C LEU A 243 24.84 14.87 22.19
N VAL A 244 25.04 16.18 22.10
CA VAL A 244 26.34 16.82 22.37
C VAL A 244 26.75 16.56 23.83
N ALA A 245 25.81 16.62 24.77
CA ALA A 245 26.06 16.33 26.17
C ALA A 245 26.39 14.85 26.42
N LEU A 246 25.67 13.92 25.78
CA LEU A 246 25.87 12.45 25.93
C LEU A 246 27.29 12.02 25.53
N VAL A 247 27.87 12.69 24.54
CA VAL A 247 29.23 12.42 24.06
C VAL A 247 30.26 13.37 24.67
N ASP A 248 29.90 14.13 25.71
CA ASP A 248 30.79 15.06 26.42
C ASP A 248 31.40 16.14 25.49
N GLY A 249 30.72 16.48 24.39
CA GLY A 249 31.24 17.38 23.37
C GLY A 249 32.44 16.85 22.59
N ASP A 250 32.69 15.55 22.61
CA ASP A 250 33.79 14.93 21.85
C ASP A 250 33.57 15.10 20.34
N GLN A 251 34.45 15.88 19.71
CA GLN A 251 34.38 16.18 18.29
C GLN A 251 34.49 14.92 17.43
N ALA A 252 35.31 13.93 17.80
CA ALA A 252 35.53 12.74 16.99
C ALA A 252 34.27 11.87 16.90
N LEU A 253 33.58 11.70 18.04
CA LEU A 253 32.31 10.99 18.11
C LEU A 253 31.20 11.72 17.35
N LEU A 254 31.13 13.06 17.49
CA LEU A 254 30.16 13.89 16.76
C LEU A 254 30.40 13.88 15.25
N ASP A 255 31.66 13.90 14.82
CA ASP A 255 32.03 13.81 13.41
C ASP A 255 31.65 12.44 12.82
N ALA A 256 31.75 11.36 13.60
CA ALA A 256 31.31 10.04 13.18
C ALA A 256 29.78 10.00 12.95
N ILE A 257 28.98 10.60 13.84
CA ILE A 257 27.53 10.77 13.64
C ILE A 257 27.26 11.64 12.41
N LEU A 258 27.97 12.76 12.25
CA LEU A 258 27.78 13.65 11.11
C LEU A 258 27.98 12.91 9.79
N LEU A 259 29.01 12.08 9.68
CA LEU A 259 29.26 11.29 8.48
C LEU A 259 28.16 10.26 8.20
N HIS A 260 27.59 9.65 9.24
CA HIS A 260 26.43 8.75 9.12
C HIS A 260 25.22 9.50 8.57
N GLU A 261 24.92 10.68 9.12
CA GLU A 261 23.84 11.55 8.64
C GLU A 261 24.05 12.05 7.20
N ILE A 262 25.28 12.43 6.85
CA ILE A 262 25.65 12.75 5.45
C ILE A 262 25.42 11.52 4.56
N GLY A 263 25.67 10.31 5.06
CA GLY A 263 25.36 9.06 4.35
C GLY A 263 23.87 8.93 4.00
N HIS A 264 22.96 9.29 4.92
CA HIS A 264 21.52 9.32 4.64
C HIS A 264 21.15 10.32 3.55
N VAL A 265 21.75 11.52 3.57
CA VAL A 265 21.55 12.54 2.52
C VAL A 265 22.08 12.05 1.18
N ALA A 266 23.30 11.54 1.15
CA ALA A 266 23.97 11.09 -0.06
C ALA A 266 23.21 9.97 -0.78
N GLN A 267 22.55 9.09 -0.03
CA GLN A 267 21.75 7.99 -0.56
C GLN A 267 20.26 8.34 -0.73
N ASN A 268 19.85 9.58 -0.47
CA ASN A 268 18.45 10.03 -0.52
C ASN A 268 17.49 9.20 0.37
N HIS A 269 17.95 8.62 1.49
CA HIS A 269 17.16 7.66 2.27
C HIS A 269 15.83 8.23 2.76
N SER A 270 15.77 9.49 3.20
CA SER A 270 14.52 10.13 3.64
C SER A 270 13.50 10.22 2.48
N MET A 271 13.95 10.50 1.25
CA MET A 271 13.07 10.51 0.08
C MET A 271 12.65 9.10 -0.36
N GLN A 272 13.54 8.11 -0.20
CA GLN A 272 13.17 6.71 -0.42
C GLN A 272 12.06 6.27 0.55
N MET A 273 12.19 6.60 1.84
CA MET A 273 11.16 6.31 2.84
C MET A 273 9.83 7.00 2.53
N VAL A 274 9.86 8.29 2.18
CA VAL A 274 8.64 9.01 1.79
C VAL A 274 7.98 8.35 0.57
N ALA A 275 8.77 7.95 -0.44
CA ALA A 275 8.25 7.26 -1.60
C ALA A 275 7.67 5.88 -1.25
N GLU A 276 8.36 5.09 -0.43
CA GLU A 276 7.89 3.79 0.06
C GLU A 276 6.56 3.92 0.81
N SER A 277 6.44 4.89 1.74
CA SER A 277 5.21 5.17 2.46
C SER A 277 4.08 5.59 1.53
N LEU A 278 4.35 6.47 0.56
CA LEU A 278 3.35 6.90 -0.42
C LEU A 278 2.84 5.72 -1.25
N PHE A 279 3.75 4.88 -1.76
CA PHE A 279 3.38 3.72 -2.56
C PHE A 279 2.61 2.69 -1.74
N ALA A 280 3.00 2.43 -0.49
CA ALA A 280 2.27 1.55 0.41
C ALA A 280 0.85 2.05 0.65
N THR A 281 0.68 3.34 0.91
CA THR A 281 -0.64 3.92 1.15
C THR A 281 -1.50 3.89 -0.11
N LEU A 282 -0.96 4.25 -1.28
CA LEU A 282 -1.68 4.17 -2.55
C LEU A 282 -2.15 2.73 -2.85
N ALA A 283 -1.35 1.74 -2.49
CA ALA A 283 -1.72 0.35 -2.67
C ALA A 283 -2.84 -0.09 -1.73
N ILE A 284 -2.78 0.29 -0.45
CA ILE A 284 -3.86 0.04 0.51
C ILE A 284 -5.13 0.74 0.00
N SER A 285 -5.05 2.01 -0.42
CA SER A 285 -6.18 2.74 -1.00
C SER A 285 -6.76 2.05 -2.22
N TYR A 286 -5.93 1.49 -3.11
CA TYR A 286 -6.39 0.75 -4.28
C TYR A 286 -7.19 -0.51 -3.92
N PHE A 287 -6.73 -1.29 -2.94
CA PHE A 287 -7.39 -2.54 -2.54
C PHE A 287 -8.65 -2.31 -1.69
N PHE A 288 -8.67 -1.28 -0.86
CA PHE A 288 -9.74 -1.02 0.10
C PHE A 288 -10.69 0.10 -0.32
N GLY A 289 -10.38 0.84 -1.38
CA GLY A 289 -11.23 1.90 -1.93
C GLY A 289 -11.29 3.18 -1.09
N ASP A 290 -10.35 3.35 -0.15
CA ASP A 290 -10.29 4.51 0.74
C ASP A 290 -9.06 5.37 0.44
N LEU A 291 -9.29 6.58 -0.07
CA LEU A 291 -8.24 7.52 -0.45
C LEU A 291 -7.88 8.50 0.68
N SER A 292 -8.61 8.49 1.80
CA SER A 292 -8.37 9.42 2.92
C SER A 292 -6.96 9.24 3.52
N GLY A 293 -6.50 7.99 3.67
CA GLY A 293 -5.17 7.67 4.19
C GLY A 293 -4.02 8.18 3.32
N ALA A 294 -4.18 8.29 2.00
CA ALA A 294 -3.13 8.77 1.09
C ALA A 294 -2.79 10.26 1.31
N ILE A 295 -3.81 11.07 1.62
CA ILE A 295 -3.64 12.49 1.90
C ILE A 295 -2.97 12.68 3.27
N GLU A 296 -3.37 11.90 4.27
CA GLU A 296 -2.78 11.94 5.61
C GLU A 296 -1.31 11.50 5.61
N ALA A 297 -0.96 10.43 4.87
CA ALA A 297 0.43 9.98 4.73
C ALA A 297 1.35 11.03 4.10
N PHE A 298 0.84 11.80 3.13
CA PHE A 298 1.59 12.88 2.50
C PHE A 298 1.74 14.10 3.43
N MET A 299 0.73 14.44 4.22
CA MET A 299 0.83 15.54 5.19
C MET A 299 1.68 15.18 6.42
N GLY A 300 1.76 13.90 6.77
CA GLY A 300 2.55 13.39 7.89
C GLY A 300 4.06 13.27 7.65
N ILE A 301 4.59 13.71 6.51
CA ILE A 301 6.02 13.61 6.16
C ILE A 301 6.91 14.22 7.26
N GLY A 302 6.49 15.35 7.87
CA GLY A 302 7.29 16.05 8.87
C GLY A 302 7.53 15.27 10.17
N SER A 303 6.49 14.65 10.73
CA SER A 303 6.63 13.77 11.90
C SER A 303 7.25 12.42 11.54
N SER A 304 6.98 11.94 10.32
CA SER A 304 7.48 10.67 9.80
C SER A 304 9.00 10.64 9.65
N VAL A 305 9.68 11.73 9.28
CA VAL A 305 11.14 11.71 9.10
C VAL A 305 11.90 11.53 10.42
N VAL A 306 11.37 12.09 11.52
CA VAL A 306 12.00 11.99 12.85
C VAL A 306 11.56 10.72 13.59
N GLN A 307 10.31 10.27 13.41
CA GLN A 307 9.74 9.13 14.14
C GLN A 307 9.81 7.81 13.37
N ASN A 308 9.90 7.82 12.04
CA ASN A 308 10.00 6.57 11.29
C ASN A 308 11.44 6.06 11.31
N GLN A 309 11.54 4.77 11.55
CA GLN A 309 12.80 4.06 11.60
C GLN A 309 13.31 3.85 10.17
N TYR A 310 14.57 4.17 9.92
CA TYR A 310 15.24 3.78 8.69
C TYR A 310 15.27 2.24 8.59
N SER A 311 15.15 1.73 7.36
CA SER A 311 15.28 0.29 7.13
C SER A 311 16.70 -0.17 7.50
N GLN A 312 16.84 -1.44 7.91
CA GLN A 312 18.17 -2.01 8.20
C GLN A 312 19.16 -1.82 7.03
N LYS A 313 18.65 -1.87 5.79
CA LYS A 313 19.45 -1.63 4.59
C LYS A 313 19.94 -0.18 4.52
N HIS A 314 19.09 0.80 4.80
CA HIS A 314 19.48 2.22 4.85
C HIS A 314 20.56 2.46 5.90
N GLU A 315 20.39 1.89 7.09
CA GLU A 315 21.37 1.97 8.17
C GLU A 315 22.74 1.39 7.75
N TRP A 316 22.77 0.19 7.16
CA TRP A 316 24.02 -0.40 6.65
C TRP A 316 24.68 0.45 5.56
N GLN A 317 23.91 1.10 4.70
CA GLN A 317 24.45 1.98 3.66
C GLN A 317 25.07 3.25 4.27
N ALA A 318 24.41 3.85 5.26
CA ALA A 318 24.91 5.01 5.98
C ALA A 318 26.15 4.66 6.84
N ASP A 319 26.15 3.54 7.56
CA ASP A 319 27.29 3.06 8.34
C ASP A 319 28.52 2.86 7.46
N ASN A 320 28.36 2.16 6.33
CA ASN A 320 29.47 1.89 5.41
C ASN A 320 29.99 3.18 4.77
N PHE A 321 29.10 4.14 4.50
CA PHE A 321 29.50 5.47 4.06
C PHE A 321 30.36 6.15 5.14
N ALA A 322 29.87 6.20 6.38
CA ALA A 322 30.59 6.84 7.49
C ALA A 322 31.97 6.22 7.74
N ILE A 323 32.03 4.88 7.84
CA ILE A 323 33.27 4.11 8.01
C ILE A 323 34.24 4.40 6.86
N SER A 324 33.76 4.39 5.60
CA SER A 324 34.62 4.66 4.45
C SER A 324 35.22 6.06 4.46
N LYS A 325 34.44 7.06 4.90
CA LYS A 325 34.89 8.45 4.97
C LYS A 325 35.82 8.68 6.17
N LEU A 326 35.57 8.06 7.32
CA LEU A 326 36.51 8.07 8.46
C LEU A 326 37.89 7.55 8.06
N LYS A 327 37.93 6.40 7.37
CA LYS A 327 39.18 5.84 6.83
C LYS A 327 39.90 6.77 5.86
N LEU A 328 39.15 7.37 4.93
CA LEU A 328 39.72 8.32 3.96
C LEU A 328 40.34 9.54 4.64
N MET A 329 39.77 9.97 5.77
CA MET A 329 40.25 11.09 6.57
C MET A 329 41.30 10.69 7.63
N HIS A 330 41.74 9.42 7.64
CA HIS A 330 42.65 8.86 8.64
C HIS A 330 42.17 9.04 10.09
N ARG A 331 40.85 8.89 10.30
CA ARG A 331 40.21 8.91 11.62
C ARG A 331 39.83 7.50 12.05
N ASP A 332 39.77 7.27 13.36
CA ASP A 332 39.49 5.95 13.89
C ASP A 332 38.02 5.59 13.67
N THR A 333 37.75 4.41 13.09
CA THR A 333 36.38 3.93 12.94
C THR A 333 35.82 3.38 14.26
N ALA A 334 36.66 3.16 15.26
CA ALA A 334 36.25 2.85 16.63
C ALA A 334 35.43 3.99 17.26
N ASP A 335 35.67 5.25 16.88
CA ASP A 335 34.87 6.40 17.33
C ASP A 335 33.39 6.22 16.97
N PHE A 336 33.12 5.68 15.77
CA PHE A 336 31.75 5.36 15.35
C PHE A 336 31.14 4.20 16.16
N ALA A 337 31.93 3.19 16.49
CA ALA A 337 31.48 2.11 17.37
C ALA A 337 31.20 2.58 18.80
N ASP A 338 32.04 3.47 19.33
CA ASP A 338 31.92 4.05 20.66
C ASP A 338 30.66 4.88 20.81
N VAL A 339 30.36 5.75 19.82
CA VAL A 339 29.16 6.57 19.88
C VAL A 339 27.89 5.73 19.76
N MET A 340 27.87 4.71 18.90
CA MET A 340 26.75 3.75 18.83
C MET A 340 26.53 3.00 20.16
N ARG A 341 27.60 2.64 20.88
CA ARG A 341 27.50 2.05 22.22
C ARG A 341 26.94 3.03 23.25
N LYS A 342 27.44 4.27 23.27
CA LYS A 342 26.95 5.31 24.18
C LYS A 342 25.44 5.52 23.99
N LEU A 343 24.99 5.63 22.74
CA LEU A 343 23.57 5.78 22.39
C LEU A 343 22.74 4.56 22.80
N SER A 344 23.23 3.34 22.55
CA SER A 344 22.54 2.10 22.94
C SER A 344 22.37 1.99 24.47
N ASN A 345 23.41 2.31 25.22
CA ASN A 345 23.40 2.21 26.69
C ASN A 345 22.45 3.22 27.33
N GLU A 346 22.34 4.42 26.75
CA GLU A 346 21.45 5.47 27.25
C GLU A 346 19.97 5.07 27.09
N THR A 347 19.61 4.47 25.95
CA THR A 347 18.26 3.95 25.69
C THR A 347 17.86 2.89 26.72
N ASP A 348 18.77 1.96 27.02
CA ASP A 348 18.53 0.87 27.99
C ASP A 348 18.34 1.38 29.44
N GLN A 349 19.00 2.49 29.80
CA GLN A 349 18.95 3.04 31.17
C GLN A 349 17.74 3.93 31.42
N GLN A 350 17.32 4.72 30.43
CA GLN A 350 16.27 5.73 30.62
C GLN A 350 14.90 5.30 30.08
N GLY A 351 14.80 4.15 29.39
CA GLY A 351 13.55 3.75 28.74
C GLY A 351 13.04 4.82 27.77
N ALA A 352 13.96 5.63 27.22
CA ALA A 352 13.65 6.81 26.44
C ALA A 352 13.08 6.37 25.08
N GLU A 353 11.75 6.29 25.02
CA GLU A 353 10.98 6.06 23.80
C GLU A 353 11.07 7.23 22.79
N ASN A 354 12.13 8.04 22.76
CA ASN A 354 12.32 9.10 21.73
C ASN A 354 13.79 9.28 21.27
N SER A 355 14.70 8.39 21.69
CA SER A 355 16.16 8.45 21.40
C SER A 355 16.54 8.23 19.93
N TRP A 356 17.76 8.62 19.52
CA TRP A 356 18.43 8.22 18.26
C TRP A 356 18.15 6.78 17.80
N PHE A 357 18.07 5.83 18.72
CA PHE A 357 17.82 4.43 18.37
C PHE A 357 16.45 4.20 17.70
N GLN A 358 15.48 5.09 17.94
CA GLN A 358 14.16 4.98 17.31
C GLN A 358 14.21 5.28 15.82
N SER A 359 14.89 6.34 15.42
CA SER A 359 15.13 6.65 14.00
C SER A 359 16.18 5.72 13.40
N HIS A 360 17.18 5.32 14.19
CA HIS A 360 18.32 4.49 13.78
C HIS A 360 18.48 3.24 14.64
N PRO A 361 17.76 2.14 14.35
CA PRO A 361 17.88 0.90 15.13
C PRO A 361 19.32 0.37 15.12
N SER A 362 20.04 0.55 16.22
CA SER A 362 21.39 0.01 16.38
C SER A 362 21.33 -1.50 16.60
N THR A 363 22.31 -2.22 16.06
CA THR A 363 22.43 -3.66 16.25
C THR A 363 23.86 -3.99 16.62
N LYS A 364 24.04 -5.05 17.41
CA LYS A 364 25.37 -5.56 17.74
C LYS A 364 26.24 -5.78 16.49
N ALA A 365 25.64 -6.24 15.40
CA ALA A 365 26.32 -6.45 14.12
C ALA A 365 26.87 -5.15 13.49
N ARG A 366 26.16 -4.02 13.64
CA ARG A 366 26.61 -2.72 13.12
C ARG A 366 27.82 -2.19 13.93
N ILE A 367 27.76 -2.34 15.25
CA ILE A 367 28.88 -2.00 16.15
C ILE A 367 30.11 -2.87 15.81
N GLU A 368 29.93 -4.19 15.73
CA GLU A 368 31.01 -5.13 15.37
C GLU A 368 31.62 -4.81 13.98
N ASN A 369 30.80 -4.36 13.02
CA ASN A 369 31.29 -3.93 11.70
C ASN A 369 32.21 -2.70 11.82
N ALA A 370 31.79 -1.67 12.56
CA ALA A 370 32.58 -0.46 12.77
C ALA A 370 33.91 -0.75 13.52
N GLU A 371 33.88 -1.64 14.52
CA GLU A 371 35.08 -2.09 15.22
C GLU A 371 36.02 -2.88 14.30
N SER A 372 35.50 -3.86 13.56
CA SER A 372 36.32 -4.69 12.67
C SER A 372 36.99 -3.87 11.58
N ALA A 373 36.35 -2.77 11.15
CA ALA A 373 36.92 -1.84 10.20
C ALA A 373 38.16 -1.12 10.76
N ALA A 374 38.27 -0.92 12.07
CA ALA A 374 39.41 -0.26 12.73
C ALA A 374 40.66 -1.16 12.76
N TYR A 375 40.47 -2.49 12.83
CA TYR A 375 41.55 -3.46 12.96
C TYR A 375 42.20 -3.89 11.63
N HIS A 376 41.68 -3.42 10.49
CA HIS A 376 42.07 -3.89 9.15
C HIS A 376 42.83 -2.87 8.30
N ASP A 377 43.29 -1.77 8.89
CA ASP A 377 44.26 -0.83 8.30
C ASP A 377 45.65 -1.05 8.91
#